data_AF-A0A3M6UUJ2-F1
#
_entry.id   AF-A0A3M6UUJ2-F1
#
_cell.length_a   1.000
_cell.length_b   1.000
_cell.length_c   1.000
_cell.angle_alpha   90.00
_cell.angle_beta   90.00
_cell.angle_gamma   90.00
#
_symmetry.space_group_name_H-M   'P 1'
#
loop_
_entity.id
_entity.type
_entity.pdbx_description
1 polymer ?
#
loop_
_entity_poly.entity_id
_entity_poly.type
_entity_poly.pdbx_seq_one_letter_code
_entity_poly.pdbx_strand_id
1 'polypeptide(L)'
;MCLFLSECTYYKTINDQTRSVSNKIESKNALCDKGILTSESWVRFTGCGGTAIPNNPPQAYRCGTNAPGWIRGAHPAVAEGVVKRQLCYRYNDNECHFSSYKISIRNCGSFFVYKPPDLTECSLRLCTVGVPSPFVIPDNQMTASSHYKKKEHSAKYGRLFNESGYGWFPKNNKKTDWLQVDLGKEFQVCAVATQGGNYDKEWTTAFKLLYSSGDNNRKTYKDGNGVDVEFRRVGKNHGVDRHKLSTPVVARYIRFHPTANDVWDSLRVEVYGAKKGKFIIQCWSIKIDKSTDE
;
A
#
# COMPACT_ATOMS: atom_id res chain seq x y z
N MET A 1 -7.62 -22.53 -26.48
CA MET A 1 -6.40 -21.74 -26.76
C MET A 1 -6.24 -20.73 -25.63
N CYS A 2 -5.33 -20.95 -24.68
CA CYS A 2 -5.04 -19.95 -23.64
C CYS A 2 -4.32 -18.77 -24.30
N LEU A 3 -4.94 -17.60 -24.31
CA LEU A 3 -4.31 -16.37 -24.79
C LEU A 3 -3.13 -16.03 -23.86
N PHE A 4 -1.92 -16.26 -24.34
CA PHE A 4 -0.70 -15.80 -23.68
C PHE A 4 -0.66 -14.27 -23.80
N LEU A 5 -0.93 -13.57 -22.70
CA LEU A 5 -0.82 -12.12 -22.63
C LEU A 5 0.66 -11.77 -22.46
N SER A 6 1.31 -11.38 -23.55
CA SER A 6 2.76 -11.13 -23.58
C SER A 6 3.15 -10.02 -22.62
N GLU A 7 2.33 -8.98 -22.46
CA GLU A 7 2.54 -7.87 -21.53
C GLU A 7 2.49 -8.28 -20.06
N CYS A 8 1.77 -9.36 -19.74
CA CYS A 8 1.64 -9.90 -18.40
C CYS A 8 2.73 -10.92 -18.04
N THR A 9 3.61 -11.22 -19.00
CA THR A 9 4.72 -12.16 -18.84
C THR A 9 6.06 -11.46 -19.02
N TYR A 10 6.15 -10.57 -20.02
CA TYR A 10 7.34 -9.83 -20.41
C TYR A 10 7.19 -8.35 -20.06
N TYR A 11 7.74 -7.99 -18.91
CA TYR A 11 7.76 -6.61 -18.41
C TYR A 11 9.02 -6.35 -17.59
N LYS A 12 9.42 -5.09 -17.50
CA LYS A 12 10.49 -4.62 -16.60
C LYS A 12 9.91 -4.40 -15.20
N THR A 13 10.57 -4.93 -14.18
CA THR A 13 10.17 -4.69 -12.79
C THR A 13 10.84 -3.43 -12.26
N ILE A 14 10.05 -2.58 -11.58
CA ILE A 14 10.53 -1.38 -10.88
C ILE A 14 10.22 -1.55 -9.41
N ASN A 15 11.26 -1.64 -8.60
CA ASN A 15 11.19 -1.70 -7.15
C ASN A 15 11.96 -0.51 -6.58
N ASP A 16 11.25 0.58 -6.36
CA ASP A 16 11.84 1.84 -5.97
C ASP A 16 10.95 2.50 -4.91
N GLN A 17 11.41 2.47 -3.67
CA GLN A 17 10.63 2.99 -2.53
C GLN A 17 10.38 4.50 -2.65
N THR A 18 11.25 5.24 -3.35
CA THR A 18 11.14 6.69 -3.47
C THR A 18 9.96 7.12 -4.35
N ARG A 19 9.33 6.19 -5.07
CA ARG A 19 8.14 6.43 -5.91
C ARG A 19 6.83 6.49 -5.12
N SER A 20 6.85 6.28 -3.80
CA SER A 20 5.64 6.43 -2.98
C SER A 20 5.11 7.85 -3.02
N VAL A 21 3.80 8.02 -3.16
CA VAL A 21 3.14 9.34 -3.00
C VAL A 21 3.43 10.00 -1.65
N SER A 22 3.86 9.23 -0.63
CA SER A 22 4.26 9.77 0.67
C SER A 22 5.69 10.35 0.66
N ASN A 23 6.55 9.94 -0.27
CA ASN A 23 7.94 10.39 -0.31
C ASN A 23 8.05 11.84 -0.79
N LYS A 24 8.40 12.76 0.12
CA LYS A 24 8.57 14.19 -0.16
C LYS A 24 10.04 14.54 -0.38
N ILE A 25 10.33 15.42 -1.34
CA ILE A 25 11.68 15.92 -1.61
C ILE A 25 11.73 17.46 -1.68
N GLU A 26 12.94 17.99 -1.62
CA GLU A 26 13.23 19.36 -2.08
C GLU A 26 13.52 19.34 -3.58
N SER A 27 13.16 20.40 -4.32
CA SER A 27 13.22 20.43 -5.79
C SER A 27 14.59 20.06 -6.39
N LYS A 28 15.69 20.47 -5.73
CA LYS A 28 17.06 20.15 -6.16
C LYS A 28 17.40 18.65 -6.12
N ASN A 29 16.63 17.86 -5.37
CA ASN A 29 16.83 16.41 -5.20
C ASN A 29 15.82 15.60 -6.04
N ALA A 30 15.10 16.25 -6.96
CA ALA A 30 14.09 15.59 -7.77
C ALA A 30 14.71 14.58 -8.75
N LEU A 31 14.10 13.40 -8.83
CA LEU A 31 14.37 12.38 -9.83
C LEU A 31 13.33 12.47 -10.96
N CYS A 32 13.60 11.87 -12.12
CA CYS A 32 12.71 11.87 -13.27
C CYS A 32 12.67 10.50 -13.95
N ASP A 33 11.71 10.29 -14.85
CA ASP A 33 11.55 9.05 -15.62
C ASP A 33 12.02 9.16 -17.08
N LYS A 34 12.48 10.34 -17.53
CA LYS A 34 12.99 10.57 -18.88
C LYS A 34 14.15 9.62 -19.20
N GLY A 35 14.01 8.84 -20.28
CA GLY A 35 15.01 7.84 -20.70
C GLY A 35 15.11 6.60 -19.80
N ILE A 36 14.38 6.55 -18.68
CA ILE A 36 14.34 5.40 -17.76
C ILE A 36 13.12 4.53 -18.06
N LEU A 37 11.96 5.19 -18.23
CA LEU A 37 10.71 4.61 -18.67
C LEU A 37 10.48 5.02 -20.11
N THR A 38 10.26 4.03 -20.97
CA THR A 38 10.11 4.26 -22.41
C THR A 38 8.85 3.60 -22.94
N SER A 39 8.40 4.06 -24.10
CA SER A 39 7.25 3.51 -24.81
C SER A 39 7.49 2.12 -25.41
N GLU A 40 8.71 1.60 -25.32
CA GLU A 40 9.07 0.29 -25.89
C GLU A 40 8.65 -0.88 -24.99
N SER A 41 8.67 -0.67 -23.67
CA SER A 41 8.54 -1.77 -22.70
C SER A 41 7.38 -1.57 -21.72
N TRP A 42 6.73 -2.68 -21.37
CA TRP A 42 5.82 -2.73 -20.23
C TRP A 42 6.62 -2.70 -18.92
N VAL A 43 6.08 -2.02 -17.91
CA VAL A 43 6.68 -1.93 -16.58
C VAL A 43 5.70 -2.35 -15.50
N ARG A 44 6.22 -2.99 -14.44
CA ARG A 44 5.48 -3.37 -13.25
C ARG A 44 6.10 -2.71 -12.02
N PHE A 45 5.30 -1.97 -11.27
CA PHE A 45 5.73 -1.43 -9.99
C PHE A 45 5.56 -2.46 -8.87
N THR A 46 6.57 -2.54 -8.00
CA THR A 46 6.64 -3.50 -6.89
C THR A 46 7.29 -2.87 -5.65
N GLY A 47 7.18 -3.55 -4.52
CA GLY A 47 7.86 -3.17 -3.29
C GLY A 47 7.17 -2.09 -2.47
N CYS A 48 7.92 -1.49 -1.55
CA CYS A 48 7.37 -0.59 -0.54
C CYS A 48 7.00 0.80 -1.05
N GLY A 49 7.49 1.19 -2.23
CA GLY A 49 7.10 2.44 -2.91
C GLY A 49 5.63 2.44 -3.31
N GLY A 50 5.05 1.27 -3.56
CA GLY A 50 3.71 1.12 -4.08
C GLY A 50 3.72 0.23 -5.32
N THR A 51 2.54 -0.28 -5.69
CA THR A 51 2.39 -1.28 -6.76
C THR A 51 1.48 -0.80 -7.89
N ALA A 52 0.80 0.32 -7.71
CA ALA A 52 -0.06 0.91 -8.72
C ALA A 52 0.13 2.42 -8.83
N ILE A 53 -0.13 3.02 -10.01
CA ILE A 53 -0.05 4.48 -10.20
C ILE A 53 -1.29 5.11 -9.54
N PRO A 54 -1.20 6.22 -8.79
CA PRO A 54 -2.40 6.84 -8.22
C PRO A 54 -3.37 7.32 -9.32
N ASN A 55 -4.68 7.21 -9.05
CA ASN A 55 -5.76 7.74 -9.88
C ASN A 55 -6.30 9.10 -9.40
N ASN A 56 -5.68 9.64 -8.35
CA ASN A 56 -5.92 10.97 -7.81
C ASN A 56 -4.59 11.76 -7.83
N PRO A 57 -4.64 13.09 -7.99
CA PRO A 57 -3.46 13.93 -8.04
C PRO A 57 -2.70 13.93 -6.71
N PRO A 58 -1.43 13.48 -6.67
CA PRO A 58 -0.55 13.69 -5.53
C PRO A 58 -0.22 15.17 -5.40
N GLN A 59 0.24 15.62 -4.23
CA GLN A 59 0.80 16.97 -4.06
C GLN A 59 2.11 17.13 -4.85
N ALA A 60 2.47 18.36 -5.22
CA ALA A 60 3.78 18.64 -5.82
C ALA A 60 4.93 18.21 -4.89
N TYR A 61 6.10 17.91 -5.46
CA TYR A 61 7.29 17.46 -4.73
C TYR A 61 7.15 16.10 -4.02
N ARG A 62 6.18 15.29 -4.43
CA ARG A 62 5.96 13.91 -3.95
C ARG A 62 6.51 12.87 -4.92
N CYS A 63 6.59 11.62 -4.45
CA CYS A 63 7.19 10.48 -5.15
C CYS A 63 8.60 10.75 -5.70
N GLY A 64 9.36 11.55 -4.97
CA GLY A 64 10.75 11.86 -5.27
C GLY A 64 10.94 12.64 -6.57
N THR A 65 10.00 13.51 -6.96
CA THR A 65 10.10 14.31 -8.18
C THR A 65 9.45 15.69 -8.02
N ASN A 66 9.71 16.60 -8.96
CA ASN A 66 9.06 17.92 -9.00
C ASN A 66 7.62 17.82 -9.48
N ALA A 67 7.38 17.03 -10.53
CA ALA A 67 6.07 16.85 -11.13
C ALA A 67 5.57 15.39 -10.98
N PRO A 68 4.83 15.10 -9.92
CA PRO A 68 4.33 13.75 -9.65
C PRO A 68 3.24 13.33 -10.64
N GLY A 69 3.43 12.16 -11.23
CA GLY A 69 2.57 11.56 -12.25
C GLY A 69 1.48 10.66 -11.67
N TRP A 70 0.29 10.76 -12.24
CA TRP A 70 -0.93 10.04 -11.86
C TRP A 70 -1.86 9.86 -13.06
N ILE A 71 -2.81 8.92 -13.00
CA ILE A 71 -3.74 8.63 -14.10
C ILE A 71 -5.12 9.23 -13.86
N ARG A 72 -5.76 9.73 -14.92
CA ARG A 72 -7.16 10.13 -14.86
C ARG A 72 -8.06 8.93 -15.14
N GLY A 73 -8.93 8.61 -14.18
CA GLY A 73 -9.83 7.47 -14.24
C GLY A 73 -9.31 6.23 -13.52
N ALA A 74 -10.14 5.20 -13.41
CA ALA A 74 -9.79 3.96 -12.72
C ALA A 74 -8.81 3.09 -13.54
N HIS A 75 -8.06 2.24 -12.85
CA HIS A 75 -7.35 1.13 -13.51
C HIS A 75 -8.36 0.15 -14.12
N PRO A 76 -8.01 -0.56 -15.22
CA PRO A 76 -8.93 -1.49 -15.87
C PRO A 76 -9.26 -2.72 -15.01
N ALA A 77 -10.45 -3.28 -15.17
CA ALA A 77 -10.75 -4.66 -14.82
C ALA A 77 -9.99 -5.65 -15.74
N VAL A 78 -9.94 -6.94 -15.38
CA VAL A 78 -9.25 -7.95 -16.22
C VAL A 78 -9.94 -8.09 -17.59
N ALA A 79 -11.27 -8.09 -17.59
CA ALA A 79 -12.10 -8.17 -18.79
C ALA A 79 -11.93 -6.98 -19.76
N GLU A 80 -11.56 -5.79 -19.26
CA GLU A 80 -11.34 -4.60 -20.10
C GLU A 80 -10.06 -4.70 -20.96
N GLY A 81 -9.15 -5.62 -20.64
CA GLY A 81 -7.91 -5.79 -21.37
C GLY A 81 -6.95 -4.60 -21.24
N VAL A 82 -6.30 -4.21 -22.34
CA VAL A 82 -5.41 -3.05 -22.37
C VAL A 82 -6.24 -1.79 -22.58
N VAL A 83 -6.21 -0.89 -21.61
CA VAL A 83 -6.87 0.42 -21.70
C VAL A 83 -5.86 1.54 -21.77
N LYS A 84 -6.22 2.63 -22.45
CA LYS A 84 -5.47 3.90 -22.39
C LYS A 84 -6.13 4.83 -21.39
N ARG A 85 -5.34 5.43 -20.50
CA ARG A 85 -5.77 6.49 -19.59
C ARG A 85 -4.98 7.76 -19.85
N GLN A 86 -5.58 8.91 -19.57
CA GLN A 86 -4.85 10.18 -19.58
C GLN A 86 -3.83 10.15 -18.45
N LEU A 87 -2.58 10.47 -18.76
CA LEU A 87 -1.50 10.57 -17.80
C LEU A 87 -1.28 12.05 -17.48
N CYS A 88 -1.52 12.41 -16.24
CA CYS A 88 -1.39 13.75 -15.71
C CYS A 88 -0.13 13.85 -14.86
N TYR A 89 0.59 14.96 -14.97
CA TYR A 89 1.62 15.32 -14.00
C TYR A 89 1.25 16.64 -13.34
N ARG A 90 1.18 16.65 -12.01
CA ARG A 90 0.96 17.89 -11.27
C ARG A 90 2.21 18.76 -11.34
N TYR A 91 2.05 20.06 -11.53
CA TYR A 91 3.13 21.03 -11.32
C TYR A 91 2.58 22.21 -10.53
N ASN A 92 3.23 22.54 -9.41
CA ASN A 92 2.71 23.47 -8.41
C ASN A 92 1.25 23.10 -8.02
N ASP A 93 0.32 24.04 -8.19
CA ASP A 93 -1.09 23.84 -7.86
C ASP A 93 -1.92 23.25 -9.00
N ASN A 94 -1.39 23.21 -10.23
CA ASN A 94 -2.10 22.60 -11.35
C ASN A 94 -1.94 21.08 -11.35
N GLU A 95 -3.02 20.40 -11.00
CA GLU A 95 -3.12 18.95 -10.86
C GLU A 95 -2.78 18.15 -12.12
N CYS A 96 -3.01 18.73 -13.30
CA CYS A 96 -2.73 18.07 -14.57
C CYS A 96 -2.09 19.08 -15.54
N HIS A 97 -0.98 19.67 -15.10
CA HIS A 97 -0.23 20.64 -15.90
C HIS A 97 0.26 20.01 -17.21
N PHE A 98 0.95 18.87 -17.10
CA PHE A 98 1.35 18.08 -18.26
C PHE A 98 0.30 17.00 -18.49
N SER A 99 -0.53 17.19 -19.52
CA SER A 99 -1.75 16.41 -19.77
C SER A 99 -1.84 15.79 -21.17
N SER A 100 -0.85 16.07 -22.03
CA SER A 100 -0.75 15.55 -23.41
C SER A 100 -0.42 14.06 -23.45
N TYR A 101 0.07 13.51 -22.35
CA TYR A 101 0.51 12.13 -22.25
C TYR A 101 -0.64 11.14 -22.05
N LYS A 102 -0.49 9.94 -22.61
CA LYS A 102 -1.35 8.80 -22.35
C LYS A 102 -0.51 7.62 -21.92
N ILE A 103 -1.07 6.77 -21.07
CA ILE A 103 -0.45 5.54 -20.60
C ILE A 103 -1.35 4.36 -20.94
N SER A 104 -0.77 3.27 -21.40
CA SER A 104 -1.52 2.02 -21.56
C SER A 104 -1.40 1.22 -20.27
N ILE A 105 -2.50 0.64 -19.81
CA ILE A 105 -2.57 -0.11 -18.56
C ILE A 105 -3.20 -1.45 -18.88
N ARG A 106 -2.58 -2.52 -18.40
CA ARG A 106 -3.17 -3.86 -18.42
C ARG A 106 -3.32 -4.35 -17.00
N ASN A 107 -4.52 -4.84 -16.68
CA ASN A 107 -4.73 -5.67 -15.52
C ASN A 107 -4.36 -7.12 -15.89
N CYS A 108 -3.29 -7.63 -15.29
CA CYS A 108 -2.80 -9.01 -15.47
C CYS A 108 -3.42 -9.97 -14.45
N GLY A 109 -4.55 -9.57 -13.90
CA GLY A 109 -5.14 -10.15 -12.73
C GLY A 109 -4.40 -9.71 -11.46
N SER A 110 -3.29 -10.37 -11.13
CA SER A 110 -2.69 -10.17 -9.80
C SER A 110 -1.83 -8.91 -9.64
N PHE A 111 -1.73 -8.09 -10.69
CA PHE A 111 -0.96 -6.85 -10.72
C PHE A 111 -1.32 -6.08 -11.99
N PHE A 112 -0.97 -4.80 -11.98
CA PHE A 112 -0.98 -3.97 -13.18
C PHE A 112 0.40 -3.89 -13.82
N VAL A 113 0.39 -3.88 -15.15
CA VAL A 113 1.53 -3.42 -15.95
C VAL A 113 1.13 -2.17 -16.69
N TYR A 114 2.12 -1.32 -16.92
CA TYR A 114 1.95 -0.01 -17.52
C TYR A 114 2.90 0.11 -18.70
N LYS A 115 2.43 0.66 -19.81
CA LYS A 115 3.26 1.04 -20.95
C LYS A 115 3.31 2.58 -21.00
N PRO A 116 4.33 3.19 -20.39
CA PRO A 116 4.45 4.64 -20.31
C PRO A 116 4.76 5.25 -21.67
N PRO A 117 4.52 6.55 -21.88
CA PRO A 117 5.02 7.26 -23.05
C PRO A 117 6.51 7.60 -22.87
N ASP A 118 7.16 7.99 -23.96
CA ASP A 118 8.48 8.63 -23.88
C ASP A 118 8.32 10.06 -23.39
N LEU A 119 8.96 10.38 -22.27
CA LEU A 119 8.88 11.70 -21.64
C LEU A 119 9.93 12.64 -22.23
N THR A 120 9.54 13.89 -22.49
CA THR A 120 10.47 14.92 -23.00
C THR A 120 11.13 15.71 -21.86
N GLU A 121 10.54 15.72 -20.66
CA GLU A 121 10.92 16.54 -19.52
C GLU A 121 11.51 15.72 -18.38
N CYS A 122 12.66 16.16 -17.84
CA CYS A 122 13.27 15.53 -16.65
C CYS A 122 12.80 16.19 -15.34
N SER A 123 11.52 16.51 -15.27
CA SER A 123 10.81 16.91 -14.06
C SER A 123 9.66 15.96 -13.72
N LEU A 124 9.36 15.03 -14.64
CA LEU A 124 8.19 14.14 -14.59
C LEU A 124 8.58 12.76 -14.08
N ARG A 125 7.80 12.22 -13.14
CA ARG A 125 7.99 10.85 -12.65
C ARG A 125 6.67 10.21 -12.23
N LEU A 126 6.46 8.96 -12.58
CA LEU A 126 5.30 8.18 -12.15
C LEU A 126 5.37 7.87 -10.66
N CYS A 127 4.31 8.24 -9.94
CA CYS A 127 4.13 7.86 -8.55
C CYS A 127 3.51 6.47 -8.41
N THR A 128 3.58 5.92 -7.19
CA THR A 128 3.01 4.63 -6.84
C THR A 128 2.29 4.64 -5.48
N VAL A 129 1.32 3.74 -5.28
CA VAL A 129 0.48 3.58 -4.07
C VAL A 129 0.28 2.09 -3.65
N GLY A 130 -0.06 1.81 -2.37
CA GLY A 130 -0.27 0.45 -1.77
C GLY A 130 -1.49 0.36 -0.81
N VAL A 131 -1.52 -0.47 0.28
CA VAL A 131 -2.55 -0.38 1.37
C VAL A 131 -2.74 1.03 1.97
N PRO A 132 -1.73 1.92 1.92
CA PRO A 132 -1.93 3.36 2.13
C PRO A 132 -3.05 3.99 1.29
N SER A 133 -3.45 3.35 0.20
CA SER A 133 -4.51 3.80 -0.69
C SER A 133 -5.89 3.30 -0.28
N PRO A 134 -6.86 4.21 -0.07
CA PRO A 134 -8.26 3.83 0.11
C PRO A 134 -8.88 3.21 -1.15
N PHE A 135 -8.19 3.20 -2.30
CA PHE A 135 -8.68 2.53 -3.51
C PHE A 135 -8.38 1.03 -3.54
N VAL A 136 -7.30 0.59 -2.90
CA VAL A 136 -6.92 -0.85 -2.84
C VAL A 136 -7.58 -1.52 -1.64
N ILE A 137 -7.56 -0.84 -0.49
CA ILE A 137 -8.37 -1.20 0.67
C ILE A 137 -9.32 -0.03 0.94
N PRO A 138 -10.55 0.00 0.42
CA PRO A 138 -11.62 0.93 0.82
C PRO A 138 -11.66 1.30 2.31
N ASP A 139 -12.10 2.53 2.62
CA ASP A 139 -12.17 3.01 4.02
C ASP A 139 -13.09 2.17 4.90
N ASN A 140 -14.17 1.63 4.33
CA ASN A 140 -15.06 0.70 5.02
C ASN A 140 -14.42 -0.67 5.30
N GLN A 141 -13.28 -0.97 4.70
CA GLN A 141 -12.47 -2.17 4.95
C GLN A 141 -11.35 -1.93 5.96
N MET A 142 -11.26 -0.72 6.51
CA MET A 142 -10.48 -0.40 7.69
C MET A 142 -11.44 -0.21 8.86
N THR A 143 -11.46 -1.16 9.79
CA THR A 143 -12.37 -1.13 10.96
C THR A 143 -11.57 -1.21 12.25
N ALA A 144 -12.13 -0.73 13.36
CA ALA A 144 -11.49 -0.80 14.66
C ALA A 144 -12.50 -1.01 15.78
N SER A 145 -12.02 -1.37 16.98
CA SER A 145 -12.83 -1.46 18.20
C SER A 145 -13.52 -0.14 18.54
N SER A 146 -12.79 0.95 18.42
CA SER A 146 -13.21 2.30 18.75
C SER A 146 -12.24 3.32 18.12
N HIS A 147 -12.50 4.62 18.28
CA HIS A 147 -11.52 5.65 17.98
C HIS A 147 -11.53 6.77 19.04
N TYR A 148 -10.38 7.40 19.26
CA TYR A 148 -10.23 8.49 20.21
C TYR A 148 -10.85 9.79 19.68
N LYS A 149 -11.78 10.40 20.43
CA LYS A 149 -12.38 11.75 20.26
C LYS A 149 -12.58 12.30 18.84
N LYS A 150 -11.49 12.59 18.11
CA LYS A 150 -11.50 13.18 16.76
C LYS A 150 -11.60 12.12 15.66
N LYS A 151 -12.26 12.47 14.55
CA LYS A 151 -12.42 11.58 13.39
C LYS A 151 -11.08 11.19 12.75
N GLU A 152 -10.05 12.01 12.88
CA GLU A 152 -8.68 11.79 12.40
C GLU A 152 -7.95 10.66 13.14
N HIS A 153 -8.53 10.13 14.23
CA HIS A 153 -8.08 8.92 14.92
C HIS A 153 -8.81 7.64 14.46
N SER A 154 -9.74 7.74 13.49
CA SER A 154 -10.52 6.59 13.02
C SER A 154 -9.67 5.58 12.25
N ALA A 155 -10.19 4.36 12.12
CA ALA A 155 -9.49 3.21 11.55
C ALA A 155 -8.84 3.47 10.18
N LYS A 156 -9.48 4.25 9.31
CA LYS A 156 -8.96 4.58 7.97
C LYS A 156 -7.67 5.40 7.99
N TYR A 157 -7.41 6.15 9.07
CA TYR A 157 -6.15 6.88 9.24
C TYR A 157 -5.04 5.98 9.78
N GLY A 158 -5.37 4.77 10.24
CA GLY A 158 -4.43 3.72 10.61
C GLY A 158 -3.74 3.04 9.43
N ARG A 159 -3.61 3.71 8.29
CA ARG A 159 -2.83 3.21 7.14
C ARG A 159 -1.39 3.68 7.23
N LEU A 160 -0.43 2.84 6.86
CA LEU A 160 0.99 3.19 6.84
C LEU A 160 1.23 4.50 6.06
N PHE A 161 2.08 5.38 6.59
CA PHE A 161 2.40 6.69 5.98
C PHE A 161 1.19 7.63 5.74
N ASN A 162 0.04 7.38 6.35
CA ASN A 162 -1.04 8.35 6.31
C ASN A 162 -0.61 9.64 7.02
N GLU A 163 -0.63 10.76 6.28
CA GLU A 163 -0.31 12.11 6.77
C GLU A 163 -1.56 12.98 6.95
N SER A 164 -2.71 12.56 6.43
CA SER A 164 -3.98 13.32 6.45
C SER A 164 -4.77 13.17 7.75
N GLY A 165 -4.30 12.35 8.67
CA GLY A 165 -4.82 12.20 10.02
C GLY A 165 -3.72 11.81 11.00
N TYR A 166 -4.12 11.38 12.20
CA TYR A 166 -3.17 11.13 13.28
C TYR A 166 -2.67 9.69 13.31
N GLY A 167 -3.34 8.76 12.64
CA GLY A 167 -3.21 7.31 12.86
C GLY A 167 -4.45 6.78 13.53
N TRP A 168 -4.59 5.46 13.68
CA TRP A 168 -5.67 4.93 14.50
C TRP A 168 -5.29 4.98 15.99
N PHE A 169 -6.18 5.51 16.83
CA PHE A 169 -6.03 5.52 18.29
C PHE A 169 -7.33 5.01 18.90
N PRO A 170 -7.31 4.04 19.84
CA PRO A 170 -8.51 3.59 20.50
C PRO A 170 -9.04 4.62 21.50
N LYS A 171 -10.35 4.56 21.79
CA LYS A 171 -11.01 5.49 22.71
C LYS A 171 -10.50 5.40 24.14
N ASN A 172 -10.19 4.18 24.60
CA ASN A 172 -9.94 3.90 26.03
C ASN A 172 -8.60 3.21 26.31
N ASN A 173 -7.74 3.02 25.30
CA ASN A 173 -6.41 2.39 25.44
C ASN A 173 -6.44 1.03 26.18
N LYS A 174 -7.42 0.18 25.88
CA LYS A 174 -7.58 -1.12 26.52
C LYS A 174 -6.81 -2.18 25.77
N LYS A 175 -6.31 -3.18 26.49
CA LYS A 175 -5.76 -4.43 25.92
C LYS A 175 -6.82 -5.31 25.23
N THR A 176 -7.97 -4.77 24.86
CA THR A 176 -8.97 -5.44 24.02
C THR A 176 -9.26 -4.64 22.76
N ASP A 177 -8.60 -3.49 22.59
CA ASP A 177 -8.72 -2.65 21.42
C ASP A 177 -8.00 -3.29 20.22
N TRP A 178 -8.49 -2.96 19.02
CA TRP A 178 -7.96 -3.55 17.81
C TRP A 178 -8.18 -2.66 16.58
N LEU A 179 -7.27 -2.79 15.62
CA LEU A 179 -7.40 -2.28 14.26
C LEU A 179 -7.43 -3.48 13.30
N GLN A 180 -8.36 -3.49 12.36
CA GLN A 180 -8.53 -4.59 11.41
C GLN A 180 -8.53 -4.08 9.98
N VAL A 181 -7.82 -4.82 9.14
CA VAL A 181 -7.81 -4.70 7.69
C VAL A 181 -8.62 -5.87 7.12
N ASP A 182 -9.74 -5.57 6.47
CA ASP A 182 -10.42 -6.51 5.59
C ASP A 182 -9.73 -6.48 4.22
N LEU A 183 -9.15 -7.60 3.80
CA LEU A 183 -8.47 -7.78 2.53
C LEU A 183 -9.46 -8.07 1.38
N GLY A 184 -10.77 -8.13 1.66
CA GLY A 184 -11.85 -8.37 0.72
C GLY A 184 -11.99 -9.84 0.32
N LYS A 185 -10.88 -10.58 0.30
CA LYS A 185 -10.79 -12.02 0.00
C LYS A 185 -9.57 -12.64 0.67
N GLU A 186 -9.42 -13.96 0.53
CA GLU A 186 -8.30 -14.67 1.13
C GLU A 186 -6.97 -14.41 0.41
N PHE A 187 -5.97 -14.02 1.19
CA PHE A 187 -4.57 -13.93 0.79
C PHE A 187 -3.71 -14.81 1.69
N GLN A 188 -2.59 -15.27 1.16
CA GLN A 188 -1.51 -15.86 1.94
C GLN A 188 -0.65 -14.72 2.48
N VAL A 189 -0.98 -14.26 3.69
CA VAL A 189 -0.31 -13.18 4.42
C VAL A 189 0.97 -13.71 5.03
N CYS A 190 2.06 -12.99 4.86
CA CYS A 190 3.37 -13.47 5.31
C CYS A 190 4.25 -12.41 5.97
N ALA A 191 3.82 -11.15 6.00
CA ALA A 191 4.40 -10.15 6.88
C ALA A 191 3.41 -8.99 7.13
N VAL A 192 3.72 -8.18 8.14
CA VAL A 192 3.02 -6.91 8.42
C VAL A 192 4.04 -5.82 8.71
N ALA A 193 3.64 -4.56 8.57
CA ALA A 193 4.40 -3.43 9.10
C ALA A 193 3.53 -2.53 9.97
N THR A 194 4.16 -1.90 10.94
CA THR A 194 3.53 -0.96 11.87
C THR A 194 4.32 0.35 11.94
N GLN A 195 3.59 1.43 12.20
CA GLN A 195 4.10 2.76 12.48
C GLN A 195 3.20 3.37 13.57
N GLY A 196 3.72 4.27 14.38
CA GLY A 196 2.96 4.94 15.44
C GLY A 196 2.21 6.18 14.94
N GLY A 197 1.80 7.03 15.88
CA GLY A 197 1.10 8.27 15.61
C GLY A 197 1.86 9.20 14.68
N ASN A 198 1.13 9.91 13.83
CA ASN A 198 1.69 10.87 12.87
C ASN A 198 1.97 12.24 13.50
N TYR A 199 1.21 12.61 14.54
CA TYR A 199 1.32 13.92 15.19
C TYR A 199 1.78 13.77 16.63
N ASP A 200 1.08 12.92 17.38
CA ASP A 200 1.40 12.65 18.78
C ASP A 200 2.62 11.72 18.90
N LYS A 201 3.43 11.94 19.94
CA LYS A 201 4.56 11.07 20.28
C LYS A 201 4.09 9.83 21.05
N GLU A 202 3.11 9.15 20.48
CA GLU A 202 2.42 7.99 21.09
C GLU A 202 2.44 6.84 20.08
N TRP A 203 2.73 5.62 20.55
CA TRP A 203 2.79 4.45 19.69
C TRP A 203 2.64 3.13 20.44
N THR A 204 2.12 2.14 19.71
CA THR A 204 2.08 0.74 20.16
C THR A 204 3.50 0.16 20.17
N THR A 205 3.93 -0.43 21.29
CA THR A 205 5.25 -1.06 21.46
C THR A 205 5.21 -2.58 21.37
N ALA A 206 4.04 -3.20 21.61
CA ALA A 206 3.83 -4.62 21.38
C ALA A 206 2.40 -4.90 20.92
N PHE A 207 2.22 -5.95 20.10
CA PHE A 207 0.91 -6.37 19.63
C PHE A 207 0.84 -7.86 19.29
N LYS A 208 -0.37 -8.41 19.29
CA LYS A 208 -0.68 -9.73 18.73
C LYS A 208 -1.41 -9.57 17.39
N LEU A 209 -1.26 -10.56 16.52
CA LEU A 209 -2.05 -10.68 15.29
C LEU A 209 -3.16 -11.71 15.47
N LEU A 210 -4.36 -11.34 15.07
CA LEU A 210 -5.45 -12.29 14.86
C LEU A 210 -5.81 -12.30 13.37
N TYR A 211 -6.18 -13.46 12.85
CA TYR A 211 -6.54 -13.63 11.45
C TYR A 211 -7.75 -14.54 11.29
N SER A 212 -8.49 -14.34 10.21
CA SER A 212 -9.61 -15.21 9.85
C SER A 212 -9.96 -15.11 8.37
N SER A 213 -10.66 -16.13 7.85
CA SER A 213 -11.27 -16.10 6.52
C SER A 213 -12.70 -15.54 6.53
N GLY A 214 -13.34 -15.48 7.71
CA GLY A 214 -14.68 -14.95 7.96
C GLY A 214 -14.77 -14.27 9.32
N ASP A 215 -15.90 -13.62 9.64
CA ASP A 215 -15.99 -12.73 10.80
C ASP A 215 -16.05 -13.44 12.17
N ASN A 216 -16.49 -14.71 12.21
CA ASN A 216 -16.87 -15.39 13.45
C ASN A 216 -15.85 -16.41 14.00
N ASN A 217 -14.68 -16.58 13.38
CA ASN A 217 -13.68 -17.55 13.85
C ASN A 217 -12.25 -17.00 13.74
N ARG A 218 -11.93 -16.01 14.58
CA ARG A 218 -10.59 -15.41 14.64
C ARG A 218 -9.62 -16.33 15.37
N LYS A 219 -8.48 -16.58 14.73
CA LYS A 219 -7.37 -17.33 15.30
C LYS A 219 -6.24 -16.37 15.67
N THR A 220 -5.63 -16.58 16.82
CA THR A 220 -4.38 -15.90 17.17
C THR A 220 -3.25 -16.46 16.30
N TYR A 221 -2.40 -15.57 15.78
CA TYR A 221 -1.20 -15.98 15.06
C TYR A 221 -0.23 -16.69 16.01
N LYS A 222 0.25 -17.84 15.56
CA LYS A 222 1.19 -18.70 16.26
C LYS A 222 2.43 -18.91 15.39
N ASP A 223 3.57 -19.14 16.02
CA ASP A 223 4.79 -19.51 15.30
C ASP A 223 4.72 -20.96 14.79
N GLY A 224 5.81 -21.43 14.17
CA GLY A 224 5.92 -22.80 13.66
C GLY A 224 5.81 -23.88 14.74
N ASN A 225 5.93 -23.51 16.02
CA ASN A 225 5.80 -24.41 17.17
C ASN A 225 4.41 -24.33 17.83
N GLY A 226 3.48 -23.54 17.28
CA GLY A 226 2.13 -23.40 17.83
C GLY A 226 2.02 -22.43 19.01
N VAL A 227 3.06 -21.65 19.30
CA VAL A 227 3.10 -20.68 20.40
C VAL A 227 2.56 -19.33 19.91
N ASP A 228 1.69 -18.71 20.70
CA ASP A 228 1.17 -17.37 20.41
C ASP A 228 2.31 -16.35 20.31
N VAL A 229 2.35 -15.60 19.22
CA VAL A 229 3.41 -14.61 19.00
C VAL A 229 2.96 -13.22 19.45
N GLU A 230 3.73 -12.62 20.34
CA GLU A 230 3.70 -11.19 20.63
C GLU A 230 4.82 -10.50 19.85
N PHE A 231 4.45 -9.64 18.91
CA PHE A 231 5.40 -8.84 18.14
C PHE A 231 5.79 -7.61 18.95
N ARG A 232 7.10 -7.38 19.09
CA ARG A 232 7.65 -6.21 19.78
C ARG A 232 8.27 -5.26 18.78
N ARG A 233 7.90 -4.00 18.91
CA ARG A 233 8.30 -2.93 18.01
C ARG A 233 9.70 -2.41 18.32
N VAL A 234 10.47 -2.12 17.28
CA VAL A 234 11.74 -1.38 17.36
C VAL A 234 11.55 0.06 16.82
N GLY A 235 12.06 1.06 17.55
CA GLY A 235 12.02 2.48 17.15
C GLY A 235 10.87 3.30 17.76
N LYS A 236 10.76 4.57 17.36
CA LYS A 236 9.80 5.58 17.88
C LYS A 236 8.63 5.83 16.91
N ASN A 237 7.60 6.58 17.31
CA ASN A 237 6.35 6.79 16.55
C ASN A 237 6.47 6.89 15.01
N HIS A 238 7.43 7.65 14.46
CA HIS A 238 7.55 7.81 13.00
C HIS A 238 8.25 6.65 12.27
N GLY A 239 8.97 5.78 12.98
CA GLY A 239 9.66 4.64 12.38
C GLY A 239 8.69 3.60 11.83
N VAL A 240 9.04 2.97 10.71
CA VAL A 240 8.30 1.79 10.23
C VAL A 240 9.02 0.55 10.73
N ASP A 241 8.31 -0.26 11.51
CA ASP A 241 8.81 -1.55 11.95
C ASP A 241 8.10 -2.67 11.21
N ARG A 242 8.84 -3.73 10.91
CA ARG A 242 8.44 -4.79 9.98
C ARG A 242 8.54 -6.15 10.67
N HIS A 243 7.44 -6.89 10.68
CA HIS A 243 7.37 -8.21 11.30
C HIS A 243 7.07 -9.31 10.28
N LYS A 244 8.04 -10.19 10.05
CA LYS A 244 7.85 -11.38 9.19
C LYS A 244 7.04 -12.42 9.95
N LEU A 245 6.09 -13.05 9.29
CA LEU A 245 5.45 -14.25 9.80
C LEU A 245 6.35 -15.45 9.47
N SER A 246 6.79 -16.18 10.50
CA SER A 246 7.55 -17.42 10.34
C SER A 246 6.80 -18.45 9.49
N THR A 247 5.47 -18.50 9.64
CA THR A 247 4.58 -19.32 8.82
C THR A 247 3.53 -18.41 8.18
N PRO A 248 3.47 -18.30 6.84
CA PRO A 248 2.40 -17.55 6.18
C PRO A 248 1.01 -18.11 6.54
N VAL A 249 0.03 -17.23 6.72
CA VAL A 249 -1.35 -17.60 7.04
C VAL A 249 -2.30 -17.26 5.90
N VAL A 250 -3.29 -18.11 5.66
CA VAL A 250 -4.40 -17.78 4.75
C VAL A 250 -5.44 -16.99 5.53
N ALA A 251 -5.70 -15.76 5.11
CA ALA A 251 -6.60 -14.85 5.80
C ALA A 251 -7.27 -13.87 4.84
N ARG A 252 -8.53 -13.52 5.13
CA ARG A 252 -9.19 -12.33 4.59
C ARG A 252 -9.10 -11.16 5.56
N TYR A 253 -9.21 -11.40 6.86
CA TYR A 253 -9.14 -10.36 7.87
C TYR A 253 -7.83 -10.50 8.63
N ILE A 254 -7.08 -9.40 8.75
CA ILE A 254 -5.92 -9.29 9.62
C ILE A 254 -6.21 -8.22 10.67
N ARG A 255 -6.08 -8.60 11.94
CA ARG A 255 -6.36 -7.74 13.08
C ARG A 255 -5.11 -7.57 13.92
N PHE A 256 -4.74 -6.31 14.10
CA PHE A 256 -3.69 -5.85 15.00
C PHE A 256 -4.31 -5.56 16.36
N HIS A 257 -3.80 -6.21 17.38
CA HIS A 257 -4.31 -6.11 18.73
C HIS A 257 -3.18 -5.64 19.64
N PRO A 258 -3.11 -4.33 19.97
CA PRO A 258 -2.11 -3.80 20.89
C PRO A 258 -2.08 -4.55 22.23
N THR A 259 -0.88 -4.73 22.78
CA THR A 259 -0.66 -5.33 24.10
C THR A 259 0.20 -4.46 25.02
N ALA A 260 0.99 -3.54 24.45
CA ALA A 260 1.74 -2.51 25.16
C ALA A 260 1.93 -1.27 24.28
N ASN A 261 2.11 -0.12 24.92
CA ASN A 261 2.35 1.18 24.27
C ASN A 261 3.41 2.01 25.01
N ASP A 262 3.86 3.05 24.31
CA ASP A 262 4.45 4.23 24.91
C ASP A 262 3.37 5.33 24.90
N VAL A 263 2.93 5.73 26.10
CA VAL A 263 1.83 6.68 26.38
C VAL A 263 0.43 6.22 25.98
N TRP A 264 0.18 5.96 24.69
CA TRP A 264 -1.12 5.53 24.16
C TRP A 264 -0.96 4.65 22.93
N ASP A 265 -1.85 3.67 22.75
CA ASP A 265 -1.88 2.82 21.56
C ASP A 265 -2.14 3.68 20.32
N SER A 266 -1.21 3.62 19.38
CA SER A 266 -1.38 4.21 18.06
C SER A 266 -0.81 3.28 17.00
N LEU A 267 -1.56 3.09 15.92
CA LEU A 267 -1.14 2.26 14.79
C LEU A 267 -1.44 2.92 13.45
N ARG A 268 -0.46 2.78 12.56
CA ARG A 268 -0.56 2.88 11.10
C ARG A 268 0.04 1.60 10.51
N VAL A 269 -0.71 0.87 9.69
CA VAL A 269 -0.37 -0.52 9.31
C VAL A 269 -0.34 -0.77 7.81
N GLU A 270 0.38 -1.82 7.44
CA GLU A 270 0.49 -2.39 6.10
C GLU A 270 0.54 -3.92 6.21
N VAL A 271 0.01 -4.63 5.20
CA VAL A 271 -0.08 -6.09 5.18
C VAL A 271 0.53 -6.62 3.89
N TYR A 272 1.46 -7.57 4.02
CA TYR A 272 2.20 -8.17 2.92
C TYR A 272 1.79 -9.63 2.73
N GLY A 273 1.57 -10.03 1.47
CA GLY A 273 1.08 -11.36 1.15
C GLY A 273 0.77 -11.53 -0.33
N ALA A 274 0.55 -12.77 -0.76
CA ALA A 274 0.23 -13.15 -2.13
C ALA A 274 -1.18 -13.73 -2.24
N LYS A 275 -1.71 -13.86 -3.46
CA LYS A 275 -2.93 -14.66 -3.70
C LYS A 275 -2.71 -16.09 -3.21
N LYS A 276 -3.74 -16.68 -2.61
CA LYS A 276 -3.75 -18.09 -2.17
C LYS A 276 -3.23 -19.01 -3.28
N GLY A 277 -2.26 -19.87 -2.94
CA GLY A 277 -1.67 -20.84 -3.87
C GLY A 277 -0.46 -20.33 -4.68
N LYS A 278 -0.03 -19.06 -4.53
CA LYS A 278 1.25 -18.60 -5.09
C LYS A 278 2.41 -18.87 -4.14
N PHE A 279 3.50 -19.40 -4.66
CA PHE A 279 4.75 -19.55 -3.91
C PHE A 279 5.31 -18.19 -3.49
N ILE A 280 5.65 -18.08 -2.20
CA ILE A 280 6.21 -16.88 -1.58
C ILE A 280 7.72 -17.04 -1.48
N ILE A 281 8.45 -16.42 -2.40
CA ILE A 281 9.93 -16.51 -2.46
C ILE A 281 10.58 -15.41 -1.60
N GLN A 282 9.95 -14.23 -1.52
CA GLN A 282 10.34 -13.13 -0.63
C GLN A 282 9.12 -12.36 -0.14
N CYS A 283 8.86 -12.37 1.18
CA CYS A 283 7.66 -11.75 1.76
C CYS A 283 7.59 -10.22 1.62
N TRP A 284 8.72 -9.54 1.78
CA TRP A 284 8.76 -8.08 1.80
C TRP A 284 8.51 -7.42 0.44
N SER A 285 8.55 -8.22 -0.62
CA SER A 285 8.39 -7.79 -2.01
C SER A 285 6.94 -7.98 -2.50
N ILE A 286 6.07 -8.62 -1.72
CA ILE A 286 4.72 -9.02 -2.14
C ILE A 286 3.67 -8.31 -1.27
N LYS A 287 2.89 -7.41 -1.86
CA LYS A 287 1.75 -6.73 -1.20
C LYS A 287 0.42 -7.27 -1.71
N ILE A 288 -0.60 -7.15 -0.89
CA ILE A 288 -1.97 -7.57 -1.19
C ILE A 288 -2.59 -6.61 -2.22
N ASP A 289 -2.93 -7.12 -3.39
CA ASP A 289 -3.58 -6.39 -4.48
C ASP A 289 -5.00 -6.94 -4.71
N LYS A 290 -6.01 -6.08 -4.58
CA LYS A 290 -7.44 -6.44 -4.69
C LYS A 290 -8.03 -6.34 -6.10
N SER A 291 -7.28 -5.89 -7.10
CA SER A 291 -7.79 -5.53 -8.44
C SER A 291 -8.32 -6.67 -9.33
N THR A 292 -8.74 -7.81 -8.76
CA THR A 292 -9.20 -9.00 -9.50
C THR A 292 -10.51 -9.54 -8.98
N ASP A 293 -11.65 -8.97 -9.35
CA ASP A 293 -12.91 -9.69 -9.29
C ASP A 293 -13.77 -9.26 -10.50
N GLU A 294 -13.34 -9.73 -11.68
CA GLU A 294 -14.12 -10.26 -12.82
C GLU A 294 -13.15 -10.78 -13.90
#